data_AF-A0A3S1K0Z4-F1
#
_entry.id   AF-A0A3S1K0Z4-F1
#
_cell.length_a   1.000
_cell.length_b   1.000
_cell.length_c   1.000
_cell.angle_alpha   90.00
_cell.angle_beta   90.00
_cell.angle_gamma   90.00
#
_symmetry.space_group_name_H-M   'P 1'
#
loop_
_entity.id
_entity.type
_entity.pdbx_description
1 polymer ?
#
loop_
_entity_poly.entity_id
_entity_poly.type
_entity_poly.pdbx_seq_one_letter_code
_entity_poly.pdbx_strand_id
1 'polypeptide(L)' 'MTMQQRRSPDRGPKGRALDDVALADVRELLGHRERRRDLLIEFLHLIQDHYGCLSAAHLCAL' A
#
# COMPACT_ATOMS: atom_id res chain seq x y z
N MET A 1 -12.75 -17.45 -1.51
CA MET A 1 -13.60 -16.28 -1.18
C MET A 1 -12.80 -15.35 -0.30
N THR A 2 -11.97 -14.48 -0.89
CA THR A 2 -11.25 -13.43 -0.14
C THR A 2 -12.26 -12.34 0.22
N MET A 3 -12.49 -12.17 1.51
CA MET A 3 -13.39 -11.16 2.07
C MET A 3 -12.81 -9.77 1.79
N GLN A 4 -13.30 -9.11 0.74
CA GLN A 4 -13.04 -7.69 0.51
C GLN A 4 -13.80 -6.90 1.58
N GLN A 5 -13.10 -6.52 2.64
CA GLN A 5 -13.61 -5.74 3.76
C GLN A 5 -14.32 -4.48 3.23
N ARG A 6 -15.63 -4.39 3.51
CA ARG A 6 -16.47 -3.23 3.17
C ARG A 6 -15.93 -2.00 3.88
N ARG A 7 -15.58 -0.97 3.11
CA ARG A 7 -15.07 0.30 3.61
C ARG A 7 -16.17 1.03 4.39
N SER A 8 -15.94 1.25 5.67
CA SER A 8 -16.78 2.09 6.54
C SER A 8 -16.73 3.56 6.07
N PRO A 9 -17.84 4.32 6.20
CA PRO A 9 -17.85 5.74 5.82
C PRO A 9 -17.21 6.58 6.94
N ASP A 10 -15.89 6.75 6.90
CA ASP A 10 -15.17 7.56 7.88
C ASP A 10 -15.28 9.06 7.58
N ARG A 11 -16.03 9.71 8.46
CA ARG A 11 -16.19 11.16 8.61
C ARG A 11 -14.91 11.71 9.26
N GLY A 12 -13.82 11.78 8.50
CA GLY A 12 -12.51 12.33 8.91
C GLY A 12 -11.94 13.33 7.89
N PRO A 13 -10.94 14.16 8.26
CA PRO A 13 -10.57 15.38 7.53
C PRO A 13 -10.19 15.09 6.08
N LYS A 14 -10.57 16.04 5.21
CA LYS A 14 -10.58 15.93 3.74
C LYS A 14 -9.17 15.65 3.20
N GLY A 15 -8.87 14.38 3.00
CA GLY A 15 -7.65 13.86 2.41
C GLY A 15 -7.82 12.36 2.23
N ARG A 16 -7.29 11.80 1.15
CA ARG A 16 -7.30 10.35 0.93
C ARG A 16 -6.56 9.73 2.12
N ALA A 17 -7.29 9.10 3.03
CA ALA A 17 -6.70 8.56 4.26
C ALA A 17 -5.53 7.66 3.86
N LEU A 18 -4.34 8.04 4.32
CA LEU A 18 -3.19 7.15 4.31
C LEU A 18 -3.59 5.98 5.20
N ASP A 19 -3.51 4.79 4.64
CA ASP A 19 -3.85 3.60 5.36
C ASP A 19 -2.58 3.17 6.11
N ASP A 20 -2.57 3.34 7.43
CA ASP A 20 -1.43 2.97 8.28
C ASP A 20 -1.06 1.50 8.12
N VAL A 21 -2.03 0.63 7.79
CA VAL A 21 -1.78 -0.79 7.48
C VAL A 21 -0.97 -0.89 6.18
N ALA A 22 -1.40 -0.20 5.11
CA ALA A 22 -0.65 -0.15 3.86
C ALA A 22 0.77 0.41 4.04
N LEU A 23 0.96 1.41 4.92
CA LEU A 23 2.27 1.97 5.21
C LEU A 23 3.16 0.97 5.97
N ALA A 24 2.61 0.27 6.95
CA ALA A 24 3.31 -0.76 7.72
C ALA A 24 3.67 -1.96 6.84
N ASP A 25 2.75 -2.41 5.99
CA ASP A 25 2.97 -3.48 5.04
C ASP A 25 4.04 -3.13 4.01
N VAL A 26 4.00 -1.94 3.43
CA VAL A 26 5.05 -1.44 2.52
C VAL A 26 6.39 -1.32 3.27
N ARG A 27 6.37 -0.90 4.54
CA ARG A 27 7.58 -0.83 5.38
C ARG A 27 8.15 -2.22 5.69
N GLU A 28 7.32 -3.22 5.97
CA GLU A 28 7.72 -4.62 6.18
C GLU A 28 8.24 -5.23 4.87
N LEU A 29 7.52 -5.04 3.76
CA LEU A 29 7.83 -5.62 2.45
C LEU A 29 9.12 -5.06 1.86
N LEU A 30 9.34 -3.74 1.97
CA LEU A 30 10.61 -3.12 1.56
C LEU A 30 11.69 -3.28 2.62
N GLY A 31 11.34 -3.39 3.91
CA GLY A 31 12.28 -3.47 5.02
C GLY A 31 13.35 -2.38 4.94
N HIS A 32 14.60 -2.82 4.78
CA HIS A 32 15.79 -1.98 4.66
C HIS A 32 16.26 -1.74 3.22
N ARG A 33 15.47 -2.11 2.21
CA ARG A 33 15.86 -1.93 0.80
C ARG A 33 15.96 -0.44 0.45
N GLU A 34 16.96 -0.12 -0.35
CA GLU A 34 17.20 1.24 -0.80
C GLU A 34 16.03 1.72 -1.67
N ARG A 35 15.41 2.85 -1.31
CA ARG A 35 14.28 3.42 -2.07
C ARG A 35 14.79 4.18 -3.30
N ARG A 36 15.36 3.43 -4.23
CA ARG A 36 15.80 3.95 -5.53
C ARG A 36 14.65 3.95 -6.51
N ARG A 37 14.60 4.98 -7.36
CA ARG A 37 13.60 5.08 -8.44
C ARG A 37 13.69 3.89 -9.42
N ASP A 38 14.87 3.34 -9.60
CA ASP A 38 15.10 2.14 -10.42
C ASP A 38 14.34 0.90 -9.89
N LEU A 39 14.13 0.83 -8.57
CA LEU A 39 13.45 -0.29 -7.89
C LEU A 39 11.95 -0.04 -7.70
N LEU A 40 11.44 1.12 -8.12
CA LEU A 40 10.03 1.49 -7.95
C LEU A 40 9.10 0.49 -8.64
N ILE A 41 9.47 0.05 -9.85
CA ILE A 41 8.72 -0.95 -10.60
C ILE A 41 8.75 -2.31 -9.91
N GLU A 42 9.88 -2.70 -9.31
CA GLU A 42 10.00 -3.94 -8.54
C GLU A 42 9.13 -3.89 -7.27
N PHE A 43 9.10 -2.76 -6.57
CA PHE A 43 8.25 -2.60 -5.39
C PHE A 43 6.77 -2.61 -5.76
N LEU A 44 6.38 -1.99 -6.88
CA LEU A 44 5.02 -2.06 -7.41
C LEU A 44 4.63 -3.51 -7.72
N HIS A 45 5.49 -4.27 -8.41
CA HIS A 45 5.23 -5.69 -8.70
C HIS A 45 5.16 -6.54 -7.43
N LEU A 46 6.06 -6.35 -6.45
CA LEU A 46 6.03 -7.05 -5.17
C LEU A 46 4.73 -6.80 -4.39
N ILE A 47 4.27 -5.55 -4.37
CA ILE A 47 3.01 -5.19 -3.73
C ILE A 47 1.83 -5.79 -4.52
N GLN A 48 1.86 -5.76 -5.86
CA GLN A 48 0.83 -6.42 -6.67
C GLN A 48 0.78 -7.92 -6.46
N ASP A 49 1.93 -8.58 -6.38
CA ASP A 49 2.04 -10.02 -6.23
C ASP A 49 1.54 -10.45 -4.84
N HIS A 50 1.93 -9.71 -3.79
CA HIS A 50 1.53 -10.02 -2.42
C HIS A 50 0.05 -9.74 -2.14
N TYR A 51 -0.47 -8.59 -2.60
CA TYR A 51 -1.85 -8.16 -2.32
C TYR A 51 -2.84 -8.53 -3.44
N GLY A 52 -2.37 -9.01 -4.59
CA GLY A 52 -3.15 -9.21 -5.80
C GLY A 52 -3.64 -7.92 -6.46
N CYS A 53 -3.45 -6.74 -5.83
CA CYS A 53 -4.02 -5.46 -6.25
C CYS A 53 -3.16 -4.27 -5.79
N LEU A 54 -2.90 -3.31 -6.70
CA LEU A 54 -2.38 -1.99 -6.34
C LEU A 54 -3.50 -1.09 -5.85
N SER A 55 -3.68 -1.05 -4.53
CA SER A 55 -4.52 -0.03 -3.91
C SER A 55 -3.83 1.34 -3.92
N ALA A 56 -4.63 2.40 -4.09
CA ALA A 56 -4.15 3.77 -4.00
C ALA A 56 -3.48 4.10 -2.66
N ALA A 57 -3.81 3.36 -1.59
CA ALA A 57 -3.14 3.46 -0.30
C ALA A 57 -1.66 3.02 -0.37
N HIS A 58 -1.36 1.91 -1.06
CA HIS A 58 0.01 1.43 -1.27
C HIS A 58 0.81 2.36 -2.18
N LEU A 59 0.17 2.95 -3.20
CA LEU A 59 0.79 3.97 -4.04
C LEU A 59 1.15 5.25 -3.25
N CYS A 60 0.34 5.63 -2.27
CA CYS A 60 0.65 6.76 -1.38
C CYS A 60 1.72 6.42 -0.32
N ALA A 61 2.06 5.15 -0.12
CA ALA A 61 3.00 4.69 0.89
C ALA A 61 4.45 4.51 0.40
N LEU A 62 4.68 4.54 -0.93
CA LEU A 62 6.01 4.53 -1.58
C LEU A 62 6.59 5.94 -1.69
#